data_AF-A0AAD0SSX5-F1
#
_entry.id   AF-A0AAD0SSX5-F1
#
_cell.length_a   1.000
_cell.length_b   1.000
_cell.length_c   1.000
_cell.angle_alpha   90.00
_cell.angle_beta   90.00
_cell.angle_gamma   90.00
#
_symmetry.space_group_name_H-M   'P 1'
#
loop_
_entity.id
_entity.type
_entity.pdbx_description
1 polymer ?
#
loop_
_entity_poly.entity_id
_entity_poly.type
_entity_poly.pdbx_seq_one_letter_code
_entity_poly.pdbx_strand_id
1 'polypeptide(L)'
;MIDFFKNYSSIIVFLHVISAVIWVGGMIAIRFAVHYSIQNIEEPKIKLARTLELLKRFFSMVIPAILTLLITAIIMIIALGFKGTELYSVVIVKEVIWTLMTLIFITIYIKRNKAQKAFDSGDFASAKNNLLPIATYFIPINIILGLIAIFLGITLRGL
;
A
#
# COMPACT_ATOMS: atom_id res chain seq x y z
N MET A 1 20.15 -17.48 -6.83
CA MET A 1 19.51 -16.35 -6.12
C MET A 1 20.39 -15.80 -5.00
N ILE A 2 21.07 -16.68 -4.23
CA ILE A 2 22.00 -16.28 -3.17
C ILE A 2 23.15 -15.41 -3.71
N ASP A 3 23.85 -15.84 -4.78
CA ASP A 3 24.96 -15.05 -5.35
C ASP A 3 24.52 -13.71 -5.94
N PHE A 4 23.34 -13.68 -6.56
CA PHE A 4 22.71 -12.45 -7.04
C PHE A 4 22.44 -11.48 -5.89
N PHE A 5 21.85 -11.95 -4.79
CA PHE A 5 21.62 -11.11 -3.62
C PHE A 5 22.93 -10.64 -2.99
N LYS A 6 23.95 -11.50 -2.87
CA LYS A 6 25.26 -11.10 -2.33
C LYS A 6 25.88 -9.96 -3.14
N ASN A 7 25.84 -10.05 -4.47
CA ASN A 7 26.43 -9.05 -5.36
C ASN A 7 25.64 -7.73 -5.42
N TYR A 8 24.34 -7.76 -5.14
CA TYR A 8 23.43 -6.60 -5.28
C TYR A 8 22.63 -6.28 -4.00
N SER A 9 23.13 -6.70 -2.83
CA SER A 9 22.38 -6.63 -1.56
C SER A 9 21.93 -5.21 -1.23
N SER A 10 22.83 -4.23 -1.34
CA SER A 10 22.54 -2.83 -1.04
C SER A 10 21.41 -2.26 -1.88
N ILE A 11 21.43 -2.50 -3.20
CA ILE A 11 20.41 -1.97 -4.11
C ILE A 11 19.07 -2.68 -3.93
N ILE A 12 19.07 -4.00 -3.70
CA ILE A 12 17.84 -4.77 -3.43
C ILE A 12 17.16 -4.29 -2.16
N VAL A 13 17.93 -4.15 -1.07
CA VAL A 13 17.41 -3.66 0.21
C VAL A 13 16.94 -2.21 0.10
N PHE A 14 17.69 -1.35 -0.60
CA PHE A 14 17.28 0.02 -0.86
C PHE A 14 15.94 0.08 -1.60
N LEU A 15 15.81 -0.66 -2.70
CA LEU A 15 14.58 -0.74 -3.49
C LEU A 15 13.40 -1.28 -2.66
N HIS A 16 13.63 -2.25 -1.79
CA HIS A 16 12.61 -2.76 -0.87
C HIS A 16 12.13 -1.68 0.10
N VAL A 17 13.07 -1.00 0.77
CA VAL A 17 12.76 0.01 1.79
C VAL A 17 12.10 1.24 1.17
N ILE A 18 12.63 1.77 0.06
CA ILE A 18 12.04 2.95 -0.59
C ILE A 18 10.63 2.65 -1.09
N SER A 19 10.37 1.43 -1.57
CA SER A 19 9.03 1.01 -1.97
C SER A 19 8.05 0.99 -0.79
N ALA A 20 8.50 0.51 0.38
CA ALA A 20 7.70 0.53 1.60
C ALA A 20 7.40 1.97 2.06
N VAL A 21 8.40 2.85 1.98
CA VAL A 21 8.26 4.28 2.28
C VAL A 21 7.26 4.96 1.35
N ILE A 22 7.36 4.73 0.03
CA ILE A 22 6.42 5.30 -0.95
C ILE A 22 5.00 4.81 -0.69
N TRP A 23 4.81 3.52 -0.42
CA TRP A 23 3.48 2.97 -0.21
C TRP A 23 2.85 3.44 1.11
N VAL A 24 3.50 3.18 2.25
CA VAL A 24 2.95 3.51 3.57
C VAL A 24 2.93 5.03 3.79
N GLY A 25 4.02 5.71 3.44
CA GLY A 25 4.10 7.18 3.50
C GLY A 25 3.08 7.86 2.59
N GLY A 26 2.85 7.32 1.38
CA GLY A 26 1.81 7.81 0.49
C GLY A 26 0.39 7.66 1.06
N MET A 27 0.10 6.52 1.71
CA MET A 27 -1.18 6.33 2.41
C MET A 27 -1.36 7.33 3.57
N ILE A 28 -0.31 7.55 4.37
CA ILE A 28 -0.30 8.53 5.47
C ILE A 28 -0.56 9.94 4.93
N ALA A 29 0.15 10.36 3.87
CA ALA A 29 -0.04 11.66 3.25
C ALA A 29 -1.47 11.85 2.74
N ILE A 30 -2.05 10.85 2.07
CA ILE A 30 -3.45 10.90 1.63
C ILE A 30 -4.40 11.00 2.81
N ARG A 31 -4.20 10.21 3.86
CA ARG A 31 -5.12 10.16 4.99
C ARG A 31 -5.10 11.45 5.81
N PHE A 32 -3.93 12.01 6.10
CA PHE A 32 -3.79 13.10 7.06
C PHE A 32 -3.64 14.48 6.42
N ALA A 33 -3.06 14.58 5.22
CA ALA A 33 -2.99 15.87 4.53
C ALA A 33 -4.15 16.02 3.53
N VAL A 34 -4.24 15.09 2.58
CA VAL A 34 -5.09 15.33 1.42
C VAL A 34 -6.58 15.11 1.70
N HIS A 35 -6.92 14.10 2.51
CA HIS A 35 -8.32 13.80 2.83
C HIS A 35 -9.03 15.01 3.47
N TYR A 36 -8.40 15.64 4.46
CA TYR A 36 -8.95 16.81 5.15
C TYR A 36 -8.97 18.04 4.23
N SER A 37 -7.95 18.23 3.39
CA SER A 37 -7.95 19.29 2.37
C SER A 37 -9.13 19.15 1.39
N ILE A 38 -9.42 17.92 0.93
CA ILE A 38 -10.56 17.65 0.02
C ILE A 38 -11.91 17.90 0.70
N GLN A 39 -12.03 17.72 2.03
CA GLN A 39 -13.30 17.96 2.72
C GLN A 39 -13.75 19.41 2.64
N ASN A 40 -12.83 20.37 2.47
CA ASN A 40 -13.12 21.80 2.37
C ASN A 40 -13.72 22.21 1.01
N ILE A 41 -13.77 21.32 0.02
CA ILE A 41 -14.46 21.60 -1.24
C ILE A 41 -15.97 21.58 -0.96
N GLU A 42 -16.67 22.69 -1.13
CA GLU A 42 -18.12 22.74 -0.87
C GLU A 42 -18.90 21.96 -1.93
N GLU A 43 -18.52 22.13 -3.19
CA GLU A 43 -19.27 21.58 -4.31
C GLU A 43 -19.12 20.04 -4.41
N PRO A 44 -20.19 19.25 -4.20
CA PRO A 44 -20.10 17.80 -4.06
C PRO A 44 -19.54 17.09 -5.30
N LYS A 45 -19.95 17.54 -6.49
CA LYS A 45 -19.48 16.95 -7.76
C LYS A 45 -17.98 17.14 -7.95
N ILE A 46 -17.48 18.35 -7.63
CA ILE A 46 -16.05 18.66 -7.71
C ILE A 46 -15.27 17.83 -6.69
N LYS A 47 -15.77 17.72 -5.45
CA LYS A 47 -15.15 16.89 -4.40
C LYS A 47 -14.97 15.43 -4.84
N LEU A 48 -16.00 14.83 -5.41
CA LEU A 48 -15.94 13.46 -5.92
C LEU A 48 -14.94 13.32 -7.07
N ALA A 49 -14.98 14.22 -8.06
CA ALA A 49 -14.05 14.21 -9.19
C ALA A 49 -12.59 14.32 -8.75
N ARG A 50 -12.29 15.24 -7.82
CA ARG A 50 -10.95 15.42 -7.26
C ARG A 50 -10.47 14.20 -6.47
N THR A 51 -11.36 13.57 -5.71
CA THR A 51 -11.05 12.32 -5.00
C THR A 51 -10.71 11.18 -5.96
N LEU A 52 -11.48 11.03 -7.04
CA LEU A 52 -11.24 10.01 -8.06
C LEU A 52 -9.90 10.21 -8.79
N GLU A 53 -9.61 11.44 -9.19
CA GLU A 53 -8.36 11.79 -9.87
C GLU A 53 -7.15 11.62 -8.94
N LEU A 54 -7.28 12.01 -7.68
CA LEU A 54 -6.24 11.76 -6.68
C LEU A 54 -5.93 10.26 -6.54
N LEU A 55 -6.96 9.43 -6.37
CA LEU A 55 -6.75 7.98 -6.21
C LEU A 55 -6.13 7.37 -7.48
N LYS A 56 -6.46 7.87 -8.68
CA LYS A 56 -5.83 7.44 -9.94
C LYS A 56 -4.33 7.70 -9.92
N ARG A 57 -3.91 8.92 -9.59
CA ARG A 57 -2.49 9.30 -9.52
C ARG A 57 -1.75 8.54 -8.44
N PHE A 58 -2.39 8.38 -7.28
CA PHE A 58 -1.85 7.58 -6.20
C PHE A 58 -1.58 6.13 -6.62
N PHE A 59 -2.54 5.47 -7.26
CA PHE A 59 -2.34 4.09 -7.73
C PHE A 59 -1.25 4.00 -8.80
N SER A 60 -1.17 4.97 -9.71
CA SER A 60 -0.10 4.99 -10.73
C SER A 60 1.30 5.06 -10.11
N MET A 61 1.45 5.72 -8.95
CA MET A 61 2.71 5.82 -8.21
C MET A 61 2.96 4.58 -7.33
N VAL A 62 1.92 4.09 -6.65
CA VAL A 62 2.06 3.04 -5.64
C VAL A 62 2.09 1.63 -6.22
N ILE A 63 1.41 1.35 -7.33
CA ILE A 63 1.43 0.02 -7.95
C ILE A 63 2.87 -0.41 -8.30
N PRO A 64 3.68 0.42 -8.99
CA PRO A 64 5.09 0.09 -9.21
C PRO A 64 5.86 -0.19 -7.92
N ALA A 65 5.65 0.63 -6.87
CA ALA A 65 6.29 0.41 -5.58
C ALA A 65 5.87 -0.93 -4.93
N ILE A 66 4.59 -1.29 -4.96
CA ILE A 66 4.11 -2.59 -4.44
C ILE A 66 4.78 -3.75 -5.20
N LEU A 67 4.87 -3.66 -6.52
CA LEU A 67 5.52 -4.70 -7.35
C LEU A 67 7.02 -4.81 -7.05
N THR A 68 7.72 -3.69 -6.96
CA THR A 68 9.14 -3.67 -6.58
C THR A 68 9.36 -4.23 -5.18
N LEU A 69 8.52 -3.86 -4.22
CA LEU A 69 8.56 -4.39 -2.85
C LEU A 69 8.39 -5.90 -2.83
N LEU A 70 7.46 -6.42 -3.63
CA LEU A 70 7.19 -7.85 -3.77
C LEU A 70 8.37 -8.64 -4.31
N ILE A 71 8.90 -8.20 -5.44
CA ILE A 71 10.02 -8.87 -6.11
C ILE A 71 11.23 -8.90 -5.17
N THR A 72 11.54 -7.76 -4.54
CA THR A 72 12.67 -7.67 -3.60
C THR A 72 12.44 -8.49 -2.33
N ALA A 73 11.22 -8.56 -1.81
CA ALA A 73 10.89 -9.41 -0.65
C ALA A 73 11.14 -10.90 -0.95
N ILE A 74 10.68 -11.39 -2.09
CA ILE A 74 10.87 -12.79 -2.50
C ILE A 74 12.36 -13.11 -2.63
N ILE A 75 13.14 -12.23 -3.27
CA ILE A 75 14.59 -12.38 -3.40
C ILE A 75 15.25 -12.48 -2.01
N MET A 76 14.89 -11.59 -1.10
CA MET A 76 15.45 -11.57 0.25
C MET A 76 15.08 -12.80 1.07
N ILE A 77 13.82 -13.25 1.05
CA ILE A 77 13.36 -14.42 1.82
C ILE A 77 14.11 -15.69 1.37
N ILE A 78 14.28 -15.88 0.06
CA ILE A 78 14.98 -17.04 -0.50
C ILE A 78 16.50 -16.93 -0.22
N ALA A 79 17.09 -15.74 -0.38
CA ALA A 79 18.53 -15.57 -0.21
C ALA A 79 19.00 -15.64 1.25
N LEU A 80 18.19 -15.16 2.19
CA LEU A 80 18.51 -15.15 3.62
C LEU A 80 18.21 -16.49 4.32
N GLY A 81 17.41 -17.37 3.71
CA GLY A 81 17.27 -18.75 4.17
C GLY A 81 16.66 -18.90 5.57
N PHE A 82 15.65 -18.09 5.92
CA PHE A 82 15.07 -18.06 7.28
C PHE A 82 14.43 -19.37 7.77
N LYS A 83 14.18 -20.35 6.90
CA LYS A 83 13.55 -21.62 7.28
C LYS A 83 14.43 -22.37 8.29
N GLY A 84 13.85 -22.73 9.43
CA GLY A 84 14.55 -23.42 10.53
C GLY A 84 15.24 -22.48 11.52
N THR A 85 15.15 -21.16 11.33
CA THR A 85 15.63 -20.16 12.30
C THR A 85 14.51 -19.71 13.24
N GLU A 86 14.85 -19.19 14.42
CA GLU A 86 13.88 -18.62 15.38
C GLU A 86 13.08 -17.45 14.77
N LEU A 87 13.68 -16.75 13.80
CA LEU A 87 13.09 -15.62 13.09
C LEU A 87 12.05 -16.03 12.03
N TYR A 88 11.92 -17.31 11.72
CA TYR A 88 10.97 -17.79 10.71
C TYR A 88 9.52 -17.42 11.05
N SER A 89 9.19 -17.42 12.35
CA SER A 89 7.89 -17.00 12.86
C SER A 89 7.55 -15.54 12.48
N VAL A 90 8.54 -14.64 12.60
CA VAL A 90 8.41 -13.22 12.24
C VAL A 90 8.19 -13.05 10.73
N VAL A 91 8.89 -13.83 9.91
CA VAL A 91 8.70 -13.83 8.45
C VAL A 91 7.27 -14.24 8.09
N ILE A 92 6.74 -15.31 8.67
CA ILE A 92 5.36 -15.76 8.43
C ILE A 92 4.35 -14.68 8.83
N VAL A 93 4.50 -14.07 10.01
CA VAL A 93 3.60 -12.99 10.46
C VAL A 93 3.63 -11.82 9.46
N LYS A 94 4.82 -11.45 8.97
CA LYS A 94 4.97 -10.39 7.97
C LYS A 94 4.30 -10.75 6.64
N GLU A 95 4.41 -12.00 6.19
CA GLU A 95 3.72 -12.48 4.97
C GLU A 95 2.19 -12.44 5.11
N VAL A 96 1.66 -12.81 6.29
CA VAL A 96 0.22 -12.71 6.58
C VAL A 96 -0.24 -11.25 6.53
N ILE A 97 0.46 -10.35 7.22
CA ILE A 97 0.14 -8.91 7.20
C ILE A 97 0.17 -8.39 5.76
N TRP A 98 1.23 -8.71 5.03
CA TRP A 98 1.38 -8.27 3.64
C TRP A 98 0.25 -8.79 2.73
N THR A 99 -0.18 -10.03 2.93
CA THR A 99 -1.32 -10.62 2.19
C THR A 99 -2.60 -9.84 2.48
N LEU A 100 -2.88 -9.54 3.76
CA LEU A 100 -4.04 -8.74 4.15
C LEU A 100 -3.99 -7.33 3.55
N MET A 101 -2.85 -6.65 3.61
CA MET A 101 -2.64 -5.33 3.01
C MET A 101 -2.93 -5.34 1.50
N THR A 102 -2.48 -6.40 0.80
CA THR A 102 -2.70 -6.57 -0.64
C THR A 102 -4.17 -6.78 -0.96
N LEU A 103 -4.88 -7.61 -0.20
CA LEU A 103 -6.34 -7.81 -0.36
C LEU A 103 -7.12 -6.52 -0.12
N ILE A 104 -6.73 -5.73 0.89
CA ILE A 104 -7.30 -4.40 1.14
C ILE A 104 -7.05 -3.48 -0.06
N PHE A 105 -5.82 -3.45 -0.59
CA PHE A 105 -5.49 -2.63 -1.75
C PHE A 105 -6.28 -3.02 -3.00
N ILE A 106 -6.42 -4.32 -3.28
CA ILE A 106 -7.25 -4.83 -4.39
C ILE A 106 -8.70 -4.36 -4.20
N THR A 107 -9.24 -4.46 -2.99
CA THR A 107 -10.60 -4.02 -2.66
C THR A 107 -10.77 -2.51 -2.90
N ILE A 108 -9.79 -1.70 -2.48
CA ILE A 108 -9.74 -0.26 -2.73
C ILE A 108 -9.77 0.02 -4.24
N TYR A 109 -8.92 -0.67 -5.02
CA TYR A 109 -8.82 -0.49 -6.47
C TYR A 109 -10.15 -0.80 -7.18
N ILE A 110 -10.80 -1.92 -6.82
CA ILE A 110 -12.11 -2.30 -7.36
C ILE A 110 -13.16 -1.24 -7.00
N LYS A 111 -13.23 -0.81 -5.74
CA LYS A 111 -14.19 0.22 -5.30
C LYS A 111 -13.99 1.55 -6.00
N ARG A 112 -12.73 1.99 -6.19
CA ARG A 112 -12.43 3.21 -6.96
C ARG A 112 -12.89 3.10 -8.40
N ASN A 113 -12.71 1.95 -9.04
CA ASN A 113 -13.17 1.75 -10.42
C ASN A 113 -14.71 1.72 -10.52
N LYS A 114 -15.40 1.11 -9.56
CA LYS A 114 -16.86 1.20 -9.46
C LYS A 114 -17.33 2.65 -9.25
N ALA A 115 -16.64 3.40 -8.39
CA ALA A 115 -16.94 4.81 -8.16
C ALA A 115 -16.72 5.67 -9.41
N GLN A 116 -15.65 5.42 -10.17
CA GLN A 116 -15.40 6.12 -11.44
C GLN A 116 -16.53 5.88 -12.43
N LYS A 117 -16.93 4.62 -12.64
CA LYS A 117 -18.04 4.28 -13.55
C LYS A 117 -19.35 4.96 -13.15
N ALA A 118 -19.68 4.95 -11.86
CA ALA A 118 -20.88 5.61 -11.34
C ALA A 118 -20.81 7.14 -11.52
N PHE A 119 -19.65 7.75 -11.32
CA PHE A 119 -19.45 9.18 -11.56
C PHE A 119 -19.64 9.55 -13.04
N ASP A 120 -19.07 8.75 -13.95
CA ASP A 120 -19.15 8.97 -15.39
C ASP A 120 -20.60 8.80 -15.91
N SER A 121 -21.41 7.96 -15.27
CA SER A 121 -22.84 7.80 -15.57
C SER A 121 -23.76 8.79 -14.85
N GLY A 122 -23.22 9.74 -14.07
CA GLY A 122 -24.00 10.73 -13.32
C GLY A 122 -24.61 10.21 -12.00
N ASP A 123 -24.34 8.97 -11.60
CA ASP A 123 -24.77 8.41 -10.31
C ASP A 123 -23.77 8.78 -9.20
N PHE A 124 -23.88 10.03 -8.74
CA PHE A 124 -23.00 10.57 -7.70
C PHE A 124 -23.21 9.93 -6.33
N ALA A 125 -24.39 9.40 -6.05
CA ALA A 125 -24.69 8.72 -4.79
C ALA A 125 -23.91 7.40 -4.69
N SER A 126 -23.95 6.56 -5.72
CA SER A 126 -23.16 5.33 -5.78
C SER A 126 -21.66 5.61 -5.84
N ALA A 127 -21.24 6.69 -6.52
CA ALA A 127 -19.83 7.11 -6.52
C ALA A 127 -19.35 7.42 -5.10
N LYS A 128 -20.10 8.25 -4.36
CA LYS A 128 -19.82 8.57 -2.95
C LYS A 128 -19.79 7.33 -2.07
N ASN A 129 -20.77 6.44 -2.19
CA ASN A 129 -20.88 5.23 -1.38
C ASN A 129 -19.73 4.25 -1.60
N ASN A 130 -19.15 4.21 -2.81
CA ASN A 130 -17.96 3.40 -3.08
C ASN A 130 -16.67 4.05 -2.56
N LEU A 131 -16.57 5.39 -2.56
CA LEU A 131 -15.40 6.12 -2.08
C LEU A 131 -15.32 6.23 -0.56
N LEU A 132 -16.46 6.36 0.13
CA LEU A 132 -16.50 6.58 1.57
C LEU A 132 -15.72 5.52 2.37
N PRO A 133 -15.89 4.20 2.14
CA PRO A 133 -15.16 3.18 2.89
C PRO A 133 -13.64 3.21 2.67
N ILE A 134 -13.18 3.70 1.52
CA ILE A 134 -11.75 3.79 1.18
C ILE A 134 -11.03 4.68 2.18
N ALA A 135 -11.53 5.90 2.36
CA ALA A 135 -10.92 6.87 3.26
C ALA A 135 -11.18 6.50 4.73
N THR A 136 -12.37 6.01 5.07
CA THR A 136 -12.78 5.78 6.47
C THR A 136 -12.17 4.53 7.09
N TYR A 137 -12.05 3.43 6.33
CA TYR A 137 -11.65 2.14 6.89
C TYR A 137 -10.41 1.58 6.21
N PHE A 138 -10.45 1.42 4.87
CA PHE A 138 -9.41 0.65 4.18
C PHE A 138 -8.03 1.31 4.25
N ILE A 139 -7.92 2.61 3.99
CA ILE A 139 -6.63 3.31 4.09
C ILE A 139 -6.10 3.30 5.54
N PRO A 140 -6.87 3.69 6.59
CA PRO A 140 -6.39 3.65 7.97
C PRO A 140 -5.93 2.26 8.43
N ILE A 141 -6.70 1.21 8.15
CA ILE A 141 -6.33 -0.16 8.49
C ILE A 141 -5.02 -0.55 7.80
N ASN A 142 -4.90 -0.21 6.52
CA ASN A 142 -3.70 -0.54 5.74
C ASN A 142 -2.46 0.24 6.22
N ILE A 143 -2.62 1.46 6.74
CA ILE A 143 -1.53 2.21 7.38
C ILE A 143 -1.06 1.48 8.64
N ILE A 144 -1.97 1.07 9.52
CA ILE A 144 -1.62 0.38 10.78
C ILE A 144 -0.87 -0.93 10.46
N LEU A 145 -1.40 -1.74 9.54
CA LEU A 145 -0.74 -2.96 9.08
C LEU A 145 0.65 -2.66 8.50
N GLY A 146 0.77 -1.61 7.67
CA GLY A 146 2.04 -1.19 7.09
C GLY A 146 3.08 -0.78 8.13
N LEU A 147 2.68 -0.05 9.17
CA LEU A 147 3.57 0.35 10.26
C LEU A 147 4.06 -0.87 11.06
N ILE A 148 3.18 -1.82 11.36
CA ILE A 148 3.55 -3.09 12.01
C ILE A 148 4.52 -3.87 11.11
N ALA A 149 4.24 -3.97 9.81
CA ALA A 149 5.11 -4.68 8.86
C ALA A 149 6.50 -4.04 8.72
N ILE A 150 6.60 -2.70 8.79
CA ILE A 150 7.88 -1.97 8.83
C ILE A 150 8.63 -2.30 10.12
N PHE A 151 7.97 -2.26 11.26
CA PHE A 151 8.58 -2.60 12.55
C PHE A 151 9.15 -4.02 12.56
N LEU A 152 8.38 -5.01 12.11
CA LEU A 152 8.85 -6.39 11.93
C LEU A 152 9.98 -6.51 10.89
N GLY A 153 10.01 -5.61 9.90
CA GLY A 153 11.12 -5.55 8.94
C GLY A 153 12.44 -5.10 9.59
N ILE A 154 12.39 -4.22 10.60
CA ILE A 154 13.56 -3.77 11.32
C ILE A 154 14.13 -4.90 12.17
N THR A 155 13.28 -5.68 12.85
CA THR A 155 13.73 -6.81 13.68
C THR A 155 14.44 -7.89 12.86
N LEU A 156 14.05 -8.07 11.59
CA LEU A 156 14.71 -8.99 10.66
C LEU A 156 16.06 -8.48 10.11
N ARG A 157 16.37 -7.18 10.25
CA ARG A 157 17.61 -6.55 9.75
C ARG A 157 18.61 -6.22 10.86
N GLY A 158 18.16 -6.14 12.11
CA GLY A 158 18.98 -5.76 13.27
C GLY A 158 19.89 -6.84 13.86
N LEU A 159 20.19 -7.90 13.09
CA LEU A 159 21.10 -8.99 13.47
C LEU A 159 22.22 -9.13 12.42
#